data_AF-A0A3M1U9E9-F1
#
_entry.id   AF-A0A3M1U9E9-F1
#
_cell.length_a   1.000
_cell.length_b   1.000
_cell.length_c   1.000
_cell.angle_alpha   90.00
_cell.angle_beta   90.00
_cell.angle_gamma   90.00
#
_symmetry.space_group_name_H-M   'P 1'
#
loop_
_entity.id
_entity.type
_entity.pdbx_description
1 polymer ?
#
loop_
_entity_poly.entity_id
_entity_poly.type
_entity_poly.pdbx_seq_one_letter_code
_entity_poly.pdbx_strand_id
1 'polypeptide(L)' 'LLGDPLPLADALETLGRAVQVLPSETAQPATAHMYIAQPFSGGLASLFSTHPPIEERVRRLRALPL' A
#
# COMPACT_ATOMS: atom_id res chain seq x y z
N LEU A 1 -11.60 15.65 -8.38
CA LEU A 1 -11.81 14.88 -9.63
C LEU A 1 -12.84 13.78 -9.46
N LEU A 2 -12.86 12.98 -8.37
CA LEU A 2 -13.92 11.97 -8.14
C LEU A 2 -14.85 12.26 -6.95
N GLY A 3 -14.36 12.91 -5.87
CA GLY A 3 -15.18 13.19 -4.67
C GLY A 3 -15.48 11.94 -3.82
N ASP A 4 -15.59 10.77 -4.45
CA ASP A 4 -15.76 9.46 -3.84
C ASP A 4 -14.40 8.81 -3.50
N PRO A 5 -14.17 8.38 -2.25
CA PRO A 5 -12.95 7.70 -1.82
C PRO A 5 -12.87 6.21 -2.23
N LEU A 6 -13.98 5.58 -2.60
CA LEU A 6 -14.04 4.12 -2.85
C LEU A 6 -13.23 3.66 -4.06
N PRO A 7 -13.26 4.33 -5.23
CA PRO A 7 -12.44 3.92 -6.37
C PRO A 7 -10.94 3.90 -6.05
N LEU A 8 -10.48 4.82 -5.20
CA LEU A 8 -9.10 4.83 -4.74
C LEU A 8 -8.81 3.67 -3.78
N ALA A 9 -9.75 3.31 -2.91
CA ALA A 9 -9.61 2.16 -2.01
C ALA A 9 -9.45 0.86 -2.82
N ASP A 10 -10.28 0.67 -3.84
CA ASP A 10 -10.26 -0.54 -4.68
C ASP A 10 -8.97 -0.62 -5.54
N ALA A 11 -8.50 0.51 -6.06
CA ALA A 11 -7.22 0.59 -6.76
C ALA A 11 -6.05 0.20 -5.84
N LEU A 12 -6.06 0.65 -4.58
CA LEU A 12 -5.01 0.31 -3.61
C LEU A 12 -5.05 -1.16 -3.21
N GLU A 13 -6.23 -1.75 -3.02
CA GLU A 13 -6.33 -3.20 -2.78
C GLU A 13 -5.80 -4.00 -3.97
N THR A 14 -6.09 -3.57 -5.19
CA THR A 14 -5.61 -4.24 -6.41
C THR A 14 -4.08 -4.22 -6.47
N LEU A 15 -3.47 -3.06 -6.19
CA LEU A 15 -2.01 -2.92 -6.12
C LEU A 15 -1.41 -3.80 -5.01
N GLY A 16 -2.00 -3.80 -3.83
CA GLY A 16 -1.53 -4.62 -2.70
C GLY A 16 -1.55 -6.12 -3.03
N ARG A 17 -2.61 -6.60 -3.68
CA ARG A 17 -2.71 -8.01 -4.13
C ARG A 17 -1.67 -8.34 -5.20
N ALA A 18 -1.44 -7.45 -6.17
CA ALA A 18 -0.49 -7.69 -7.24
C ALA A 18 0.93 -7.94 -6.72
N VAL A 19 1.35 -7.19 -5.69
CA VAL A 19 2.68 -7.35 -5.06
C VAL A 19 2.82 -8.66 -4.29
N GLN A 20 1.72 -9.19 -3.72
CA GLN A 20 1.73 -10.50 -3.05
C GLN A 20 1.81 -11.66 -4.05
N VAL A 21 1.16 -11.51 -5.22
CA VAL A 21 1.15 -12.52 -6.28
C VAL A 21 2.47 -12.55 -7.05
N LEU A 22 3.06 -11.38 -7.30
CA LEU A 22 4.31 -11.24 -8.05
C LEU A 22 5.35 -10.47 -7.21
N PRO A 23 5.93 -11.10 -6.17
CA PRO A 23 6.92 -10.47 -5.33
C PRO A 23 8.20 -10.18 -6.13
N SER A 24 8.79 -9.01 -5.91
CA SER A 24 10.08 -8.66 -6.52
C SER A 24 11.20 -9.47 -5.87
N GLU A 25 12.01 -10.16 -6.67
CA GLU A 25 13.16 -10.94 -6.19
C GLU A 25 14.28 -10.09 -5.60
N THR A 26 14.31 -8.79 -5.95
CA THR A 26 15.37 -7.85 -5.52
C THR A 26 14.91 -6.86 -4.47
N ALA A 27 13.65 -6.96 -4.01
CA ALA A 27 13.16 -6.08 -2.97
C ALA A 27 13.95 -6.28 -1.67
N GLN A 28 14.30 -5.17 -1.01
CA GLN A 28 14.94 -5.16 0.30
C GLN A 28 14.36 -4.01 1.14
N PRO A 29 14.26 -4.11 2.47
CA PRO A 29 13.69 -3.04 3.30
C PRO A 29 14.38 -1.68 3.12
N ALA A 30 15.70 -1.67 2.86
CA ALA A 30 16.46 -0.45 2.61
C ALA A 30 16.06 0.28 1.31
N THR A 31 15.53 -0.46 0.32
CA THR A 31 15.09 0.08 -0.98
C THR A 31 13.57 0.18 -1.10
N ALA A 32 12.83 -0.07 -0.02
CA ALA A 32 11.38 0.02 0.08
C ALA A 32 10.78 1.29 -0.55
N HIS A 33 11.42 2.44 -0.32
CA HIS A 33 10.98 3.74 -0.80
C HIS A 33 11.05 3.93 -2.33
N MET A 34 11.74 3.03 -3.05
CA MET A 34 11.82 3.03 -4.52
C MET A 34 10.65 2.28 -5.17
N TYR A 35 9.85 1.55 -4.40
CA TYR A 35 8.72 0.77 -4.91
C TYR A 35 7.40 1.56 -4.83
N ILE A 36 6.56 1.40 -5.85
CA ILE A 36 5.21 2.00 -5.89
C ILE A 36 4.31 1.44 -4.78
N ALA A 37 4.52 0.17 -4.43
CA ALA A 37 3.83 -0.51 -3.34
C ALA A 37 4.85 -1.32 -2.54
N GLN A 38 4.83 -1.13 -1.21
CA GLN A 38 5.75 -1.77 -0.27
C GLN A 38 5.58 -3.31 -0.34
N PRO A 39 6.64 -4.07 -0.71
CA PRO A 39 6.56 -5.53 -0.82
C PRO A 39 6.69 -6.27 0.51
N PHE A 40 6.92 -5.53 1.60
CA PHE A 40 7.07 -6.05 2.95
C PHE A 40 5.92 -5.62 3.84
N SER A 41 5.50 -6.50 4.75
CA SER A 41 4.50 -6.17 5.78
C SER A 41 5.09 -6.36 7.18
N GLY A 42 4.79 -5.41 8.08
CA GLY A 42 5.12 -5.49 9.51
C GLY A 42 6.60 -5.31 9.89
N GLY A 43 6.87 -5.39 11.20
CA GLY A 43 8.23 -5.35 11.76
C GLY A 43 9.00 -4.04 11.52
N LEU A 44 10.34 -4.12 11.53
CA LEU A 44 11.21 -2.96 11.29
C LEU A 44 11.01 -2.32 9.90
N ALA A 45 10.41 -3.03 8.94
CA ALA A 45 10.10 -2.48 7.62
C ALA A 45 9.14 -1.29 7.70
N SER A 46 8.30 -1.18 8.74
CA SER A 46 7.43 -0.03 8.94
C SER A 46 8.20 1.26 9.28
N LEU A 47 9.41 1.16 9.85
CA LEU A 47 10.25 2.32 10.18
C LEU A 47 10.81 3.01 8.93
N PHE A 48 10.92 2.29 7.82
CA PHE A 48 11.39 2.80 6.53
C PHE A 48 10.25 3.19 5.58
N SER A 49 9.00 3.14 6.06
CA SER A 49 7.83 3.44 5.25
C SER A 49 7.56 4.95 5.26
N THR A 50 7.56 5.57 4.09
CA THR A 50 7.21 7.01 3.93
C THR A 50 5.70 7.24 3.94
N HIS A 51 4.92 6.16 3.85
CA HIS A 51 3.46 6.16 3.87
C HIS A 51 2.93 5.07 4.82
N PRO A 52 1.71 5.21 5.36
CA PRO A 52 1.06 4.12 6.07
C PRO A 52 0.87 2.89 5.14
N PRO A 53 0.79 1.67 5.71
CA PRO A 53 0.53 0.45 4.94
C PRO A 53 -0.73 0.55 4.06
N ILE A 54 -0.79 -0.22 2.97
CA ILE A 54 -1.93 -0.21 2.03
C ILE A 54 -3.24 -0.54 2.75
N GLU A 55 -3.23 -1.51 3.66
CA GLU A 55 -4.40 -1.93 4.44
C GLU A 55 -4.96 -0.77 5.27
N GLU A 56 -4.07 0.00 5.90
CA GLU A 56 -4.43 1.18 6.68
C GLU A 56 -4.96 2.32 5.80
N ARG A 57 -4.40 2.49 4.59
CA ARG A 57 -4.89 3.45 3.60
C ARG A 57 -6.29 3.09 3.12
N VAL A 58 -6.52 1.83 2.76
CA VAL A 58 -7.83 1.31 2.36
C VAL A 58 -8.85 1.48 3.48
N ARG A 59 -8.47 1.12 4.72
CA ARG A 59 -9.33 1.29 5.89
C ARG A 59 -9.75 2.75 6.08
N ARG A 60 -8.82 3.70 5.97
CA ARG A 60 -9.13 5.13 6.07
C ARG A 60 -10.06 5.60 4.96
N LEU A 61 -9.81 5.19 3.72
CA LEU A 61 -10.65 5.58 2.57
C LEU A 61 -12.08 5.05 2.68
N ARG A 62 -12.26 3.80 3.13
CA ARG A 62 -13.59 3.22 3.37
C ARG A 62 -14.33 3.82 4.57
N ALA A 63 -13.59 4.45 5.48
CA ALA A 63 -14.17 5.15 6.64
C ALA A 63 -14.49 6.63 6.35
N LEU A 64 -14.10 7.16 5.18
CA LEU A 64 -14.45 8.51 4.80
C LEU A 64 -15.96 8.59 4.49
N PRO A 65 -16.65 9.64 4.96
CA PRO A 65 -18.02 9.89 4.58
C PRO A 65 -18.10 10.22 3.07
N LEU A 66 -19.21 9.81 2.45
CA LEU A 66 -19.56 10.16 1.07
C LEU A 66 -19.96 11.63 0.95
#